data_AF-A0A915Q1H3-F1
#
_entry.id   AF-A0A915Q1H3-F1
#
_cell.length_a   1.000
_cell.length_b   1.000
_cell.length_c   1.000
_cell.angle_alpha   90.00
_cell.angle_beta   90.00
_cell.angle_gamma   90.00
#
_symmetry.space_group_name_H-M   'P 1'
#
loop_
_entity.id
_entity.type
_entity.pdbx_description
1 polymer ?
#
loop_
_entity_poly.entity_id
_entity_poly.type
_entity_poly.pdbx_seq_one_letter_code
_entity_poly.pdbx_strand_id
1 'polypeptide(L)'
;MTRLFPLESLETLAGLCVFSAMKHLVSLVGLSYAIMHSSPPEIVHKSLPDMLSFLSYMFHFQAVLTGPACFYTDYMTWINGTAAIGKDGKIEKPWHAVLKKLSQAILFMVLYVCFGDYFTPDIIIDKKYMELNWVLWLFLLYIVMAFQRIPYYIAWTLADAIFNMSGFGFGGYGSNGEPQWDLVSNVKPWKVETALNFKETLEAWNCCTMYWLRRVAYDRAPKGYRTLSTYLLSAVWHGFFLGYYVTFLTGALFTVSARTARRCLRRHFQGSEFSRRSYDLLTFAATKITLSYTTYPFVMLHLGPGLYFYRNMYFCLHFVALGAIFMLPRILPPEAKKVQTENIKELKNLS
;
A
#
# COMPACT_ATOMS: atom_id res chain seq x y z
N MET A 1 -14.62 -31.14 -22.90
CA MET A 1 -15.41 -29.99 -23.38
C MET A 1 -14.64 -28.74 -23.00
N THR A 2 -14.14 -28.04 -24.00
CA THR A 2 -13.21 -26.90 -23.97
C THR A 2 -13.69 -25.83 -23.01
N ARG A 3 -12.97 -25.61 -21.89
CA ARG A 3 -13.13 -24.42 -21.05
C ARG A 3 -12.57 -23.23 -21.83
N LEU A 4 -13.39 -22.67 -22.72
CA LEU A 4 -13.19 -21.32 -23.23
C LEU A 4 -13.12 -20.39 -22.02
N PHE A 5 -12.07 -19.57 -22.00
CA PHE A 5 -11.79 -18.54 -21.00
C PHE A 5 -13.08 -17.86 -20.51
N PRO A 6 -13.33 -17.76 -19.18
CA PRO A 6 -14.44 -16.96 -18.70
C PRO A 6 -14.12 -15.48 -18.97
N LEU A 7 -14.72 -14.95 -20.04
CA LEU A 7 -14.67 -13.54 -20.45
C LEU A 7 -14.95 -12.58 -19.28
N GLU A 8 -15.79 -13.00 -18.32
CA GLU A 8 -16.12 -12.23 -17.11
C GLU A 8 -14.90 -11.89 -16.23
N SER A 9 -13.89 -12.77 -16.17
CA SER A 9 -12.67 -12.53 -15.37
C SER A 9 -11.76 -11.47 -16.00
N LEU A 10 -11.69 -11.44 -17.34
CA LEU A 10 -10.98 -10.43 -18.13
C LEU A 10 -11.72 -9.10 -18.16
N GLU A 11 -13.05 -9.11 -18.21
CA GLU A 11 -13.89 -7.92 -18.10
C GLU A 11 -13.79 -7.27 -16.72
N THR A 12 -13.66 -8.06 -15.66
CA THR A 12 -13.42 -7.55 -14.30
C THR A 12 -12.04 -6.87 -14.19
N LEU A 13 -11.02 -7.47 -14.80
CA LEU A 13 -9.66 -6.90 -14.85
C LEU A 13 -9.63 -5.62 -15.71
N ALA A 14 -10.30 -5.63 -16.87
CA ALA A 14 -10.40 -4.48 -17.76
C ALA A 14 -11.24 -3.34 -17.14
N GLY A 15 -12.33 -3.67 -16.44
CA GLY A 15 -13.18 -2.74 -15.71
C GLY A 15 -12.46 -2.08 -14.54
N LEU A 16 -11.65 -2.85 -13.79
CA LEU A 16 -10.75 -2.32 -12.75
C LEU A 16 -9.73 -1.33 -13.35
N CYS A 17 -9.11 -1.67 -14.49
CA CYS A 17 -8.14 -0.79 -15.14
C CYS A 17 -8.78 0.52 -15.65
N VAL A 18 -9.88 0.44 -16.40
CA VAL A 18 -10.48 1.60 -17.08
C VAL A 18 -11.25 2.53 -16.12
N PHE A 19 -12.06 1.99 -15.21
CA PHE A 19 -12.80 2.82 -14.25
C PHE A 19 -11.93 3.38 -13.12
N SER A 20 -10.85 2.68 -12.74
CA SER A 20 -9.90 3.18 -11.75
C SER A 20 -9.08 4.33 -12.32
N ALA A 21 -8.66 4.28 -13.59
CA ALA A 21 -7.80 5.31 -14.15
C ALA A 21 -8.51 6.66 -14.38
N MET A 22 -9.77 6.68 -14.84
CA MET A 22 -10.55 7.92 -14.94
C MET A 22 -10.91 8.52 -13.57
N LYS A 23 -11.27 7.67 -12.58
CA LYS A 23 -11.52 8.12 -11.20
C LYS A 23 -10.25 8.63 -10.53
N HIS A 24 -9.11 7.95 -10.74
CA HIS A 24 -7.80 8.38 -10.26
C HIS A 24 -7.40 9.72 -10.85
N LEU A 25 -7.56 9.94 -12.16
CA LEU A 25 -7.12 11.19 -12.82
C LEU A 25 -7.88 12.42 -12.33
N VAL A 26 -9.21 12.35 -12.27
CA VAL A 26 -10.04 13.46 -11.79
C VAL A 26 -9.89 13.67 -10.28
N SER A 27 -9.83 12.57 -9.50
CA SER A 27 -9.74 12.66 -8.04
C SER A 27 -8.34 13.01 -7.55
N LEU A 28 -7.25 12.46 -8.10
CA LEU A 28 -5.89 12.85 -7.69
C LEU A 28 -5.63 14.31 -8.03
N VAL A 29 -5.91 14.74 -9.25
CA VAL A 29 -5.56 16.11 -9.68
C VAL A 29 -6.50 17.13 -9.04
N GLY A 30 -7.81 16.89 -9.07
CA GLY A 30 -8.79 17.79 -8.45
C GLY A 30 -8.62 17.91 -6.94
N LEU A 31 -8.45 16.77 -6.24
CA LEU A 31 -8.23 16.79 -4.80
C LEU A 31 -6.86 17.36 -4.43
N SER A 32 -5.81 17.03 -5.19
CA SER A 32 -4.48 17.64 -4.96
C SER A 32 -4.52 19.14 -5.21
N TYR A 33 -5.20 19.60 -6.26
CA TYR A 33 -5.38 21.02 -6.54
C TYR A 33 -6.13 21.72 -5.40
N ALA A 34 -7.27 21.18 -4.98
CA ALA A 34 -8.06 21.74 -3.88
C ALA A 34 -7.27 21.78 -2.56
N ILE A 35 -6.53 20.71 -2.25
CA ILE A 35 -5.67 20.63 -1.06
C ILE A 35 -4.51 21.63 -1.16
N MET A 36 -3.86 21.74 -2.33
CA MET A 36 -2.76 22.69 -2.54
C MET A 36 -3.25 24.14 -2.47
N HIS A 37 -4.41 24.45 -3.05
CA HIS A 37 -5.00 25.79 -2.98
C HIS A 37 -5.39 26.18 -1.54
N SER A 38 -5.81 25.20 -0.74
CA SER A 38 -6.15 25.40 0.68
C SER A 38 -4.93 25.29 1.62
N SER A 39 -3.73 24.98 1.09
CA SER A 39 -2.51 24.84 1.89
C SER A 39 -1.81 26.20 2.08
N PRO A 40 -1.07 26.40 3.18
CA PRO A 40 -0.26 27.61 3.38
C PRO A 40 0.73 27.82 2.22
N PRO A 41 0.97 29.08 1.78
CA PRO A 41 1.84 29.40 0.63
C PRO A 41 3.26 28.82 0.73
N GLU A 42 3.74 28.59 1.95
CA GLU A 42 5.04 27.99 2.28
C GLU A 42 5.21 26.55 1.78
N ILE A 43 4.09 25.85 1.49
CA ILE A 43 4.05 24.40 1.18
C ILE A 43 3.55 24.14 -0.26
N VAL A 44 3.28 25.20 -1.03
CA VAL A 44 2.74 25.12 -2.40
C VAL A 44 3.85 25.43 -3.42
N HIS A 45 3.85 24.73 -4.55
CA HIS A 45 4.78 25.02 -5.65
C HIS A 45 4.65 26.48 -6.09
N LYS A 46 5.79 27.18 -6.20
CA LYS A 46 5.85 28.63 -6.48
C LYS A 46 5.53 29.02 -7.94
N SER A 47 5.45 28.04 -8.86
CA SER A 47 5.22 28.27 -10.29
C SER A 47 4.17 27.33 -10.83
N LEU A 48 3.18 27.88 -11.52
CA LEU A 48 2.18 27.10 -12.25
C LEU A 48 2.80 26.51 -13.51
N PRO A 49 2.56 25.22 -13.82
CA PRO A 49 2.97 24.64 -15.09
C PRO A 49 2.19 25.28 -16.24
N ASP A 50 2.79 25.31 -17.43
CA ASP A 50 2.07 25.69 -18.64
C ASP A 50 0.98 24.64 -18.97
N MET A 51 -0.07 25.09 -19.66
CA MET A 51 -1.25 24.26 -19.92
C MET A 51 -0.92 23.01 -20.73
N LEU A 52 0.02 23.10 -21.68
CA LEU A 52 0.39 21.98 -22.53
C LEU A 52 1.12 20.90 -21.73
N SER A 53 2.14 21.27 -20.97
CA SER A 53 2.88 20.35 -20.10
C SER A 53 1.98 19.71 -19.06
N PHE A 54 1.02 20.48 -18.51
CA PHE A 54 0.05 19.95 -17.57
C PHE A 54 -0.90 18.94 -18.21
N LEU A 55 -1.48 19.24 -19.39
CA LEU A 55 -2.33 18.30 -20.12
C LEU A 55 -1.55 17.06 -20.56
N SER A 56 -0.31 17.23 -20.99
CA SER A 56 0.60 16.13 -21.36
C SER A 56 0.86 15.20 -20.17
N TYR A 57 1.13 15.77 -18.99
CA TYR A 57 1.25 15.00 -17.74
C TYR A 57 -0.05 14.27 -17.40
N MET A 58 -1.20 14.95 -17.50
CA MET A 58 -2.49 14.34 -17.17
C MET A 58 -2.87 13.20 -18.11
N PHE A 59 -2.61 13.33 -19.41
CA PHE A 59 -3.09 12.39 -20.42
C PHE A 59 -2.01 11.48 -20.99
N HIS A 60 -0.82 11.40 -20.37
CA HIS A 60 0.20 10.49 -20.86
C HIS A 60 -0.25 9.03 -20.76
N PHE A 61 -0.09 8.30 -21.87
CA PHE A 61 -0.69 6.98 -22.07
C PHE A 61 -0.34 5.94 -20.98
N GLN A 62 0.82 6.08 -20.33
CA GLN A 62 1.28 5.12 -19.31
C GLN A 62 0.46 5.21 -18.02
N ALA A 63 0.08 6.41 -17.58
CA ALA A 63 -0.74 6.59 -16.38
C ALA A 63 -2.24 6.41 -16.64
N VAL A 64 -2.71 6.69 -17.86
CA VAL A 64 -4.14 6.71 -18.21
C VAL A 64 -4.81 5.34 -18.15
N LEU A 65 -4.07 4.23 -18.24
CA LEU A 65 -4.68 2.89 -18.27
C LEU A 65 -4.62 2.18 -16.91
N THR A 66 -3.44 2.12 -16.30
CA THR A 66 -3.21 1.35 -15.06
C THR A 66 -2.12 1.94 -14.19
N GLY A 67 -1.61 3.11 -14.58
CA GLY A 67 -0.28 3.50 -14.16
C GLY A 67 -0.21 4.02 -12.71
N PRO A 68 0.94 3.81 -12.07
CA PRO A 68 1.28 4.44 -10.79
C PRO A 68 1.08 5.96 -10.82
N ALA A 69 0.65 6.51 -9.69
CA ALA A 69 0.65 7.95 -9.49
C ALA A 69 2.10 8.46 -9.48
N CYS A 70 2.52 9.22 -10.49
CA CYS A 70 3.84 9.82 -10.55
C CYS A 70 3.78 11.32 -10.22
N PHE A 71 4.88 11.90 -9.72
CA PHE A 71 4.92 13.35 -9.51
C PHE A 71 5.17 14.08 -10.82
N TYR A 72 4.58 15.28 -10.93
CA TYR A 72 4.75 16.15 -12.09
C TYR A 72 6.23 16.46 -12.38
N THR A 73 7.05 16.67 -11.36
CA THR A 73 8.49 16.93 -11.50
C THR A 73 9.24 15.76 -12.13
N ASP A 74 8.91 14.54 -11.74
CA ASP A 74 9.54 13.33 -12.26
C ASP A 74 9.13 13.12 -13.72
N TYR A 75 7.85 13.36 -14.03
CA TYR A 75 7.34 13.34 -15.39
C TYR A 75 8.04 14.35 -16.31
N MET A 76 8.22 15.60 -15.84
CA MET A 76 8.92 16.62 -16.63
C MET A 76 10.38 16.26 -16.86
N THR A 77 11.04 15.66 -15.87
CA THR A 77 12.42 15.18 -16.01
C THR A 77 12.52 14.09 -17.09
N TRP A 78 11.52 13.22 -17.16
CA TRP A 78 11.42 12.16 -18.17
C TRP A 78 11.12 12.70 -19.57
N ILE A 79 10.09 13.52 -19.74
CA ILE A 79 9.68 14.03 -21.07
C ILE A 79 10.73 14.96 -21.68
N ASN A 80 11.52 15.65 -20.85
CA ASN A 80 12.64 16.48 -21.29
C ASN A 80 13.90 15.65 -21.64
N GLY A 81 13.86 14.32 -21.52
CA GLY A 81 14.99 13.44 -21.85
C GLY A 81 16.12 13.48 -20.83
N THR A 82 15.90 14.05 -19.65
CA THR A 82 16.91 14.16 -18.58
C THR A 82 16.85 13.03 -17.55
N ALA A 83 15.83 12.16 -17.63
CA ALA A 83 15.72 10.96 -16.82
C ALA A 83 16.60 9.82 -17.37
N ALA A 84 16.83 8.79 -16.54
CA ALA A 84 17.60 7.59 -16.91
C ALA A 84 19.03 7.85 -17.43
N ILE A 85 19.60 9.04 -17.20
CA ILE A 85 21.00 9.31 -17.51
C ILE A 85 21.87 8.64 -16.45
N GLY A 86 22.64 7.65 -16.86
CA GLY A 86 23.59 6.94 -16.01
C GLY A 86 24.85 7.75 -15.72
N LYS A 87 25.72 7.21 -14.87
CA LYS A 87 27.00 7.85 -14.47
C LYS A 87 27.89 8.17 -15.66
N ASP A 88 27.79 7.38 -16.72
CA ASP A 88 28.59 7.53 -17.94
C ASP A 88 27.97 8.52 -18.95
N GLY A 89 26.91 9.24 -18.56
CA GLY A 89 26.17 10.16 -19.43
C GLY A 89 25.29 9.47 -20.48
N LYS A 90 25.24 8.13 -20.47
CA LYS A 90 24.42 7.32 -21.39
C LYS A 90 23.10 6.92 -20.73
N ILE A 91 22.09 6.68 -21.54
CA ILE A 91 20.79 6.17 -21.08
C ILE A 91 20.97 4.77 -20.49
N GLU A 92 20.53 4.59 -19.25
CA GLU A 92 20.53 3.32 -18.53
C GLU A 92 19.58 2.32 -19.18
N LYS A 93 20.02 1.06 -19.28
CA LYS A 93 19.26 0.01 -19.97
C LYS A 93 18.34 -0.72 -18.99
N PRO A 94 17.01 -0.72 -19.20
CA PRO A 94 16.06 -1.29 -18.24
C PRO A 94 15.84 -2.81 -18.37
N TRP A 95 16.50 -3.49 -19.32
CA TRP A 95 16.14 -4.85 -19.74
C TRP A 95 16.04 -5.86 -18.60
N HIS A 96 16.99 -5.88 -17.67
CA HIS A 96 16.95 -6.81 -16.54
C HIS A 96 15.74 -6.54 -15.62
N ALA A 97 15.45 -5.27 -15.33
CA ALA A 97 14.30 -4.89 -14.51
C ALA A 97 12.98 -5.22 -15.20
N VAL A 98 12.88 -4.94 -16.50
CA VAL A 98 11.68 -5.20 -17.30
C VAL A 98 11.42 -6.70 -17.44
N LEU A 99 12.43 -7.50 -17.83
CA LEU A 99 12.29 -8.95 -17.94
C LEU A 99 11.88 -9.58 -16.62
N LYS A 100 12.46 -9.15 -15.50
CA LYS A 100 12.06 -9.61 -14.17
C LYS A 100 10.59 -9.32 -13.87
N LYS A 101 10.12 -8.08 -14.14
CA LYS A 101 8.73 -7.68 -13.89
C LYS A 101 7.75 -8.40 -14.83
N LEU A 102 8.10 -8.58 -16.10
CA LEU A 102 7.29 -9.36 -17.05
C LEU A 102 7.15 -10.82 -16.59
N SER A 103 8.25 -11.46 -16.19
CA SER A 103 8.21 -12.83 -15.65
C SER A 103 7.35 -12.93 -14.39
N GLN A 104 7.41 -11.95 -13.49
CA GLN A 104 6.54 -11.88 -12.32
C GLN A 104 5.07 -11.71 -12.69
N ALA A 105 4.76 -10.81 -13.62
CA ALA A 105 3.39 -10.59 -14.09
C ALA A 105 2.80 -11.84 -14.75
N ILE A 106 3.59 -12.55 -15.56
CA ILE A 106 3.19 -13.83 -16.18
C ILE A 106 2.92 -14.88 -15.11
N LEU A 107 3.81 -15.02 -14.11
CA LEU A 107 3.60 -15.95 -13.00
C LEU A 107 2.28 -15.67 -12.26
N PHE A 108 2.03 -14.40 -11.91
CA PHE A 108 0.78 -14.02 -11.25
C PHE A 108 -0.45 -14.25 -12.14
N MET A 109 -0.34 -14.02 -13.44
CA MET A 109 -1.41 -14.27 -14.41
C MET A 109 -1.74 -15.76 -14.49
N VAL A 110 -0.73 -16.63 -14.56
CA VAL A 110 -0.93 -18.09 -14.53
C VAL A 110 -1.59 -18.52 -13.23
N LEU A 111 -1.13 -17.99 -12.08
CA LEU A 111 -1.76 -18.28 -10.79
C LEU A 111 -3.23 -17.83 -10.75
N TYR A 112 -3.55 -16.64 -11.27
CA TYR A 112 -4.92 -16.12 -11.30
C TYR A 112 -5.83 -16.94 -12.21
N VAL A 113 -5.39 -17.28 -13.43
CA VAL A 113 -6.18 -18.06 -14.39
C VAL A 113 -6.40 -19.49 -13.89
N CYS A 114 -5.40 -20.11 -13.27
CA CYS A 114 -5.52 -21.50 -12.80
C CYS A 114 -6.34 -21.62 -11.51
N PHE A 115 -6.29 -20.62 -10.62
CA PHE A 115 -6.80 -20.74 -9.25
C PHE A 115 -7.84 -19.69 -8.84
N GLY A 116 -8.05 -18.64 -9.63
CA GLY A 116 -8.90 -17.49 -9.27
C GLY A 116 -10.33 -17.87 -8.89
N ASP A 117 -10.94 -18.77 -9.67
CA ASP A 117 -12.33 -19.21 -9.46
C ASP A 117 -12.52 -20.05 -8.18
N TYR A 118 -11.45 -20.60 -7.61
CA TYR A 118 -11.51 -21.42 -6.40
C TYR A 118 -11.45 -20.57 -5.12
N PHE A 119 -10.97 -19.34 -5.20
CA PHE A 119 -10.68 -18.49 -4.04
C PHE A 119 -11.51 -17.20 -4.07
N THR A 120 -12.82 -17.31 -4.25
CA THR A 120 -13.74 -16.18 -4.20
C THR A 120 -13.98 -15.70 -2.76
N PRO A 121 -14.19 -14.39 -2.53
CA PRO A 121 -14.33 -13.83 -1.19
C PRO A 121 -15.61 -14.27 -0.47
N ASP A 122 -16.65 -14.65 -1.20
CA ASP A 122 -17.93 -15.10 -0.65
C ASP A 122 -17.82 -16.40 0.16
N ILE A 123 -16.84 -17.26 -0.19
CA ILE A 123 -16.54 -18.52 0.50
C ILE A 123 -16.29 -18.30 2.00
N ILE A 124 -15.70 -17.16 2.38
CA ILE A 124 -15.37 -16.85 3.78
C ILE A 124 -16.63 -16.74 4.64
N ILE A 125 -17.73 -16.26 4.06
CA ILE A 125 -19.00 -16.07 4.76
C ILE A 125 -20.03 -17.18 4.51
N ASP A 126 -19.68 -18.18 3.71
CA ASP A 126 -20.52 -19.34 3.46
C ASP A 126 -20.54 -20.26 4.70
N LYS A 127 -21.75 -20.69 5.07
CA LYS A 127 -22.01 -21.58 6.21
C LYS A 127 -21.14 -22.83 6.18
N LYS A 128 -20.96 -23.45 5.00
CA LYS A 128 -20.15 -24.67 4.83
C LYS A 128 -18.72 -24.48 5.34
N TYR A 129 -18.15 -23.32 5.09
CA TYR A 129 -16.77 -23.03 5.47
C TYR A 129 -16.68 -22.48 6.88
N MET A 130 -17.70 -21.76 7.37
CA MET A 130 -17.77 -21.32 8.77
C MET A 130 -17.83 -22.48 9.78
N GLU A 131 -18.29 -23.66 9.35
CA GLU A 131 -18.30 -24.88 10.18
C GLU A 131 -16.90 -25.53 10.32
N LEU A 132 -15.90 -25.07 9.56
CA LEU A 132 -14.52 -25.54 9.73
C LEU A 132 -13.98 -25.15 11.11
N ASN A 133 -12.99 -25.90 11.59
CA ASN A 133 -12.28 -25.48 12.81
C ASN A 133 -11.66 -24.10 12.60
N TRP A 134 -11.62 -23.31 13.68
CA TRP A 134 -11.26 -21.89 13.61
C TRP A 134 -9.87 -21.65 13.02
N VAL A 135 -8.91 -22.56 13.23
CA VAL A 135 -7.54 -22.44 12.67
C VAL A 135 -7.56 -22.64 11.16
N LEU A 136 -8.23 -23.69 10.67
CA LEU A 136 -8.38 -23.93 9.23
C LEU A 136 -9.17 -22.80 8.56
N TRP A 137 -10.21 -22.28 9.23
CA TRP A 137 -10.97 -21.16 8.71
C TRP A 137 -10.13 -19.88 8.61
N LEU A 138 -9.28 -19.57 9.60
CA LEU A 138 -8.35 -18.44 9.51
C LEU A 138 -7.30 -18.62 8.41
N PHE A 139 -6.84 -19.85 8.20
CA PHE A 139 -5.93 -20.16 7.11
C PHE A 139 -6.62 -19.97 5.74
N LEU A 140 -7.87 -20.41 5.61
CA LEU A 140 -8.70 -20.18 4.43
C LEU A 140 -8.93 -18.69 4.19
N LEU A 141 -9.28 -17.92 5.24
CA LEU A 141 -9.39 -16.46 5.19
C LEU A 141 -8.12 -15.82 4.63
N TYR A 142 -6.96 -16.21 5.15
CA TYR A 142 -5.68 -15.69 4.66
C TYR A 142 -5.46 -16.01 3.18
N ILE A 143 -5.63 -17.28 2.77
CA ILE A 143 -5.41 -17.70 1.38
C ILE A 143 -6.34 -16.95 0.43
N VAL A 144 -7.65 -16.94 0.72
CA VAL A 144 -8.65 -16.27 -0.13
C VAL A 144 -8.29 -14.80 -0.26
N MET A 145 -8.03 -14.11 0.85
CA MET A 145 -7.67 -12.69 0.81
C MET A 145 -6.31 -12.43 0.15
N ALA A 146 -5.38 -13.39 0.17
CA ALA A 146 -4.14 -13.32 -0.60
C ALA A 146 -4.38 -13.43 -2.10
N PHE A 147 -5.27 -14.33 -2.52
CA PHE A 147 -5.67 -14.45 -3.91
C PHE A 147 -6.34 -13.18 -4.45
N GLN A 148 -7.11 -12.48 -3.62
CA GLN A 148 -7.71 -11.18 -4.00
C GLN A 148 -6.67 -10.09 -4.34
N ARG A 149 -5.39 -10.25 -3.94
CA ARG A 149 -4.31 -9.31 -4.28
C ARG A 149 -3.66 -9.60 -5.63
N ILE A 150 -3.78 -10.82 -6.15
CA ILE A 150 -3.09 -11.25 -7.38
C ILE A 150 -3.46 -10.39 -8.60
N PRO A 151 -4.75 -10.02 -8.85
CA PRO A 151 -5.10 -9.10 -9.93
C PRO A 151 -4.34 -7.76 -9.88
N TYR A 152 -4.17 -7.20 -8.68
CA TYR A 152 -3.41 -5.97 -8.47
C TYR A 152 -1.92 -6.18 -8.73
N TYR A 153 -1.36 -7.33 -8.33
CA TYR A 153 0.03 -7.66 -8.66
C TYR A 153 0.26 -7.78 -10.16
N ILE A 154 -0.68 -8.35 -10.92
CA ILE A 154 -0.59 -8.40 -12.38
C ILE A 154 -0.60 -6.98 -12.95
N ALA A 155 -1.66 -6.21 -12.67
CA ALA A 155 -1.86 -4.88 -13.25
C ALA A 155 -0.72 -3.92 -12.91
N TRP A 156 -0.33 -3.84 -11.64
CA TRP A 156 0.70 -2.91 -11.19
C TRP A 156 2.12 -3.34 -11.59
N THR A 157 2.43 -4.64 -11.62
CA THR A 157 3.75 -5.10 -12.08
C THR A 157 3.91 -4.90 -13.59
N LEU A 158 2.82 -5.09 -14.36
CA LEU A 158 2.82 -4.84 -15.79
C LEU A 158 2.96 -3.34 -16.10
N ALA A 159 2.22 -2.48 -15.38
CA ALA A 159 2.38 -1.02 -15.50
C ALA A 159 3.83 -0.61 -15.20
N ASP A 160 4.41 -1.11 -14.11
CA ASP A 160 5.79 -0.84 -13.74
C ASP A 160 6.80 -1.31 -14.80
N ALA A 161 6.55 -2.43 -15.48
CA ALA A 161 7.36 -2.86 -16.63
C ALA A 161 7.28 -1.86 -17.80
N ILE A 162 6.09 -1.32 -18.10
CA ILE A 162 5.88 -0.30 -19.15
C ILE A 162 6.62 0.99 -18.83
N PHE A 163 6.53 1.48 -17.59
CA PHE A 163 7.24 2.68 -17.14
C PHE A 163 8.76 2.49 -17.21
N ASN A 164 9.29 1.34 -16.78
CA ASN A 164 10.71 1.05 -16.89
C ASN A 164 11.19 0.94 -18.34
N MET A 165 10.40 0.31 -19.22
CA MET A 165 10.74 0.20 -20.64
C MET A 165 10.93 1.57 -21.30
N SER A 166 10.14 2.56 -20.88
CA SER A 166 10.26 3.94 -21.39
C SER A 166 11.38 4.78 -20.76
N GLY A 167 12.14 4.23 -19.82
CA GLY A 167 13.14 4.95 -19.03
C GLY A 167 12.58 5.72 -17.83
N PHE A 168 11.27 5.89 -17.72
CA PHE A 168 10.68 6.72 -16.65
C PHE A 168 10.88 6.12 -15.25
N GLY A 169 10.93 4.80 -15.09
CA GLY A 169 11.04 4.19 -13.76
C GLY A 169 12.43 4.23 -13.10
N PHE A 170 13.43 4.87 -13.71
CA PHE A 170 14.79 4.99 -13.16
C PHE A 170 14.85 5.99 -11.99
N GLY A 171 15.22 5.50 -10.80
CA GLY A 171 15.33 6.29 -9.57
C GLY A 171 16.76 6.66 -9.16
N GLY A 172 17.76 6.36 -10.00
CA GLY A 172 19.18 6.53 -9.68
C GLY A 172 19.86 5.23 -9.32
N TYR A 173 20.93 5.29 -8.53
CA TYR A 173 21.73 4.13 -8.12
C TYR A 173 21.60 3.84 -6.64
N GLY A 174 21.56 2.56 -6.31
CA GLY A 174 21.57 2.10 -4.93
C GLY A 174 22.94 2.28 -4.25
N SER A 175 22.97 1.98 -2.95
CA SER A 175 24.22 1.96 -2.16
C SER A 175 25.25 0.96 -2.68
N ASN A 176 24.80 -0.07 -3.41
CA ASN A 176 25.63 -1.06 -4.09
C ASN A 176 26.08 -0.63 -5.50
N GLY A 177 25.69 0.56 -5.96
CA GLY A 177 26.03 1.07 -7.29
C GLY A 177 25.17 0.52 -8.43
N GLU A 178 24.17 -0.31 -8.15
CA GLU A 178 23.27 -0.88 -9.16
C GLU A 178 22.13 0.09 -9.53
N PRO A 179 21.71 0.12 -10.81
CA PRO A 179 20.61 0.98 -11.26
C PRO A 179 19.28 0.55 -10.62
N GLN A 180 18.57 1.50 -10.02
CA GLN A 180 17.27 1.27 -9.38
C GLN A 180 16.14 1.65 -10.32
N TRP A 181 15.30 0.67 -10.61
CA TRP A 181 14.13 0.77 -11.48
C TRP A 181 12.84 0.65 -10.67
N ASP A 182 12.73 1.44 -9.60
CA ASP A 182 11.59 1.45 -8.67
C ASP A 182 11.03 2.84 -8.35
N LEU A 183 11.36 3.88 -9.14
CA LEU A 183 10.87 5.26 -8.96
C LEU A 183 9.33 5.32 -8.92
N VAL A 184 8.69 4.56 -9.79
CA VAL A 184 7.22 4.49 -9.96
C VAL A 184 6.67 3.09 -9.66
N SER A 185 7.37 2.30 -8.83
CA SER A 185 6.88 0.96 -8.46
C SER A 185 5.71 1.02 -7.50
N ASN A 186 4.51 0.68 -7.97
CA ASN A 186 3.31 0.63 -7.14
C ASN A 186 3.29 -0.50 -6.12
N VAL A 187 4.01 -1.61 -6.35
CA VAL A 187 3.92 -2.75 -5.46
C VAL A 187 5.23 -3.53 -5.39
N LYS A 188 5.52 -4.06 -4.20
CA LYS A 188 6.63 -4.98 -3.95
C LYS A 188 6.05 -6.30 -3.44
N PRO A 189 5.56 -7.21 -4.31
CA PRO A 189 4.72 -8.36 -3.90
C PRO A 189 5.36 -9.22 -2.83
N TRP A 190 6.65 -9.54 -2.98
CA TRP A 190 7.39 -10.32 -1.99
C TRP A 190 7.37 -9.66 -0.60
N LYS A 191 7.57 -8.34 -0.53
CA LYS A 191 7.56 -7.59 0.73
C LYS A 191 6.15 -7.50 1.31
N VAL A 192 5.11 -7.35 0.49
CA VAL A 192 3.72 -7.39 0.95
C VAL A 192 3.40 -8.73 1.63
N GLU A 193 3.80 -9.84 1.00
CA GLU A 193 3.49 -11.18 1.52
C GLU A 193 4.39 -11.57 2.70
N THR A 194 5.64 -11.12 2.76
CA THR A 194 6.60 -11.49 3.83
C THR A 194 6.71 -10.50 5.00
N ALA A 195 6.11 -9.30 4.89
CA ALA A 195 6.21 -8.28 5.94
C ALA A 195 5.74 -8.78 7.31
N LEU A 196 6.53 -8.47 8.34
CA LEU A 196 6.31 -8.88 9.74
C LEU A 196 5.43 -7.91 10.53
N ASN A 197 5.02 -6.80 9.91
CA ASN A 197 4.20 -5.79 10.57
C ASN A 197 3.31 -5.04 9.59
N PHE A 198 2.18 -4.56 10.10
CA PHE A 198 1.16 -3.88 9.32
C PHE A 198 1.68 -2.68 8.52
N LYS A 199 2.53 -1.85 9.15
CA LYS A 199 3.14 -0.69 8.48
C LYS A 199 3.98 -1.09 7.27
N GLU A 200 4.84 -2.09 7.43
CA GLU A 200 5.73 -2.56 6.37
C GLU A 200 4.96 -3.15 5.18
N THR A 201 3.87 -3.86 5.44
CA THR A 201 2.96 -4.34 4.40
C THR A 201 2.39 -3.17 3.60
N LEU A 202 1.88 -2.14 4.28
CA LEU A 202 1.28 -0.98 3.64
C LEU A 202 2.29 -0.12 2.87
N GLU A 203 3.53 -0.02 3.35
CA GLU A 203 4.61 0.67 2.63
C GLU A 203 5.05 -0.06 1.35
N ALA A 204 4.71 -1.34 1.20
CA ALA A 204 5.00 -2.15 0.03
C ALA A 204 3.79 -2.31 -0.92
N TRP A 205 2.61 -1.85 -0.50
CA TRP A 205 1.36 -1.93 -1.23
C TRP A 205 0.91 -0.55 -1.69
N ASN A 206 0.66 -0.39 -3.00
CA ASN A 206 0.26 0.88 -3.59
C ASN A 206 1.20 2.05 -3.20
N CYS A 207 2.51 1.82 -3.36
CA CYS A 207 3.57 2.69 -2.85
C CYS A 207 3.43 4.14 -3.32
N CYS A 208 3.14 4.36 -4.60
CA CYS A 208 2.99 5.70 -5.16
C CYS A 208 1.80 6.46 -4.54
N THR A 209 0.67 5.78 -4.35
CA THR A 209 -0.48 6.37 -3.64
C THR A 209 -0.14 6.65 -2.18
N MET A 210 0.64 5.79 -1.52
CA MET A 210 1.12 6.07 -0.16
C MET A 210 2.03 7.29 -0.09
N TYR A 211 2.94 7.48 -1.06
CA TYR A 211 3.76 8.69 -1.14
C TYR A 211 2.93 9.94 -1.40
N TRP A 212 1.94 9.85 -2.29
CA TRP A 212 0.99 10.92 -2.57
C TRP A 212 0.20 11.29 -1.31
N LEU A 213 -0.50 10.33 -0.68
CA LEU A 213 -1.27 10.50 0.56
C LEU A 213 -0.43 11.07 1.69
N ARG A 214 0.84 10.65 1.79
CA ARG A 214 1.76 11.19 2.78
C ARG A 214 1.96 12.70 2.58
N ARG A 215 2.25 13.11 1.35
CA ARG A 215 2.43 14.53 1.03
C ARG A 215 1.12 15.28 1.20
N VAL A 216 0.03 14.88 0.54
CA VAL A 216 -1.20 15.67 0.48
C VAL A 216 -2.01 15.67 1.78
N ALA A 217 -1.91 14.64 2.62
CA ALA A 217 -2.68 14.55 3.86
C ALA A 217 -1.80 14.44 5.10
N TYR A 218 -0.95 13.40 5.17
CA TYR A 218 -0.30 13.05 6.43
C TYR A 218 0.60 14.15 6.97
N ASP A 219 1.47 14.72 6.13
CA ASP A 219 2.42 15.75 6.55
C ASP A 219 1.74 17.10 6.79
N ARG A 220 0.60 17.35 6.11
CA ARG A 220 -0.23 18.56 6.24
C ARG A 220 -1.20 18.53 7.43
N ALA A 221 -1.56 17.34 7.91
CA ALA A 221 -2.50 17.19 9.02
C ALA A 221 -1.86 17.47 10.40
N PRO A 222 -2.64 17.96 11.39
CA PRO A 222 -2.19 18.12 12.76
C PRO A 222 -1.68 16.80 13.35
N LYS A 223 -0.59 16.84 14.15
CA LYS A 223 0.15 15.65 14.63
C LYS A 223 -0.74 14.56 15.25
N GLY A 224 -1.80 14.92 15.97
CA GLY A 224 -2.72 13.97 16.61
C GLY A 224 -3.66 13.23 15.66
N TYR A 225 -4.00 13.84 14.52
CA TYR A 225 -5.01 13.32 13.59
C TYR A 225 -4.44 12.78 12.28
N ARG A 226 -3.12 12.89 12.06
CA ARG A 226 -2.45 12.51 10.80
C ARG A 226 -2.90 11.16 10.25
N THR A 227 -2.80 10.10 11.05
CA THR A 227 -3.19 8.76 10.60
C THR A 227 -4.66 8.72 10.21
N LEU A 228 -5.57 9.15 11.10
CA LEU A 228 -7.01 9.10 10.85
C LEU A 228 -7.41 9.91 9.61
N SER A 229 -6.91 11.15 9.50
CA SER A 229 -7.18 12.02 8.35
C SER A 229 -6.67 11.43 7.04
N THR A 230 -5.47 10.82 7.03
CA THR A 230 -4.94 10.16 5.82
C THR A 230 -5.78 8.94 5.42
N TYR A 231 -6.20 8.12 6.37
CA TYR A 231 -7.06 6.96 6.08
C TYR A 231 -8.46 7.37 5.62
N LEU A 232 -9.04 8.42 6.22
CA LEU A 232 -10.32 8.98 5.77
C LEU A 232 -10.23 9.55 4.35
N LEU A 233 -9.17 10.29 4.05
CA LEU A 233 -8.94 10.78 2.68
C LEU A 233 -8.80 9.61 1.70
N SER A 234 -8.07 8.56 2.10
CA SER A 234 -7.94 7.34 1.30
C SER A 234 -9.31 6.69 1.06
N ALA A 235 -10.20 6.64 2.06
CA ALA A 235 -11.55 6.09 1.88
C ALA A 235 -12.36 6.88 0.86
N VAL A 236 -12.39 8.19 1.01
CA VAL A 236 -13.10 9.10 0.08
C VAL A 236 -12.54 8.96 -1.33
N TRP A 237 -11.22 8.84 -1.47
CA TRP A 237 -10.56 8.67 -2.76
C TRP A 237 -10.91 7.35 -3.45
N HIS A 238 -11.15 6.27 -2.71
CA HIS A 238 -11.63 5.01 -3.31
C HIS A 238 -13.11 5.11 -3.76
N GLY A 239 -13.93 5.92 -3.08
CA GLY A 239 -15.27 6.28 -3.54
C GLY A 239 -16.35 6.23 -2.46
N PHE A 240 -17.60 6.05 -2.88
CA PHE A 240 -18.78 6.11 -2.00
C PHE A 240 -19.19 4.76 -1.40
N PHE A 241 -18.58 3.65 -1.84
CA PHE A 241 -18.89 2.33 -1.31
C PHE A 241 -18.52 2.25 0.18
N LEU A 242 -19.49 1.88 1.01
CA LEU A 242 -19.34 1.87 2.46
C LEU A 242 -18.29 0.87 2.96
N GLY A 243 -18.01 -0.20 2.20
CA GLY A 243 -16.93 -1.14 2.50
C GLY A 243 -15.56 -0.47 2.62
N TYR A 244 -15.30 0.57 1.81
CA TYR A 244 -14.05 1.34 1.88
C TYR A 244 -13.89 2.03 3.23
N TYR A 245 -14.91 2.76 3.68
CA TYR A 245 -14.87 3.51 4.94
C TYR A 245 -14.62 2.58 6.12
N VAL A 246 -15.29 1.43 6.16
CA VAL A 246 -15.09 0.41 7.20
C VAL A 246 -13.65 -0.11 7.19
N THR A 247 -13.12 -0.45 6.02
CA THR A 247 -11.74 -0.95 5.90
C THR A 247 -10.71 0.11 6.29
N PHE A 248 -10.83 1.35 5.82
CA PHE A 248 -9.83 2.37 6.11
C PHE A 248 -9.89 2.83 7.58
N LEU A 249 -11.07 2.93 8.19
CA LEU A 249 -11.18 3.23 9.62
C LEU A 249 -10.60 2.08 10.48
N THR A 250 -10.89 0.83 10.11
CA THR A 250 -10.28 -0.34 10.76
C THR A 250 -8.76 -0.36 10.57
N GLY A 251 -8.28 -0.03 9.37
CA GLY A 251 -6.85 0.10 9.07
C GLY A 251 -6.16 1.22 9.85
N ALA A 252 -6.84 2.34 10.10
CA ALA A 252 -6.33 3.41 10.95
C ALA A 252 -6.15 2.94 12.39
N LEU A 253 -7.19 2.29 12.96
CA LEU A 253 -7.14 1.69 14.29
C LEU A 253 -5.98 0.71 14.42
N PHE A 254 -5.84 -0.21 13.45
CA PHE A 254 -4.82 -1.25 13.48
C PHE A 254 -3.40 -0.72 13.23
N THR A 255 -3.26 0.35 12.45
CA THR A 255 -1.97 1.02 12.29
C THR A 255 -1.50 1.66 13.59
N VAL A 256 -2.41 2.29 14.34
CA VAL A 256 -2.10 2.87 15.64
C VAL A 256 -1.83 1.76 16.67
N SER A 257 -2.67 0.73 16.72
CA SER A 257 -2.51 -0.38 17.67
C SER A 257 -1.23 -1.17 17.43
N ALA A 258 -0.92 -1.54 16.18
CA ALA A 258 0.29 -2.27 15.83
C ALA A 258 1.56 -1.46 16.14
N ARG A 259 1.54 -0.15 15.93
CA ARG A 259 2.64 0.75 16.30
C ARG A 259 2.85 0.79 17.81
N THR A 260 1.77 0.90 18.57
CA THR A 260 1.82 0.90 20.04
C THR A 260 2.31 -0.45 20.57
N ALA A 261 1.74 -1.55 20.08
CA ALA A 261 2.14 -2.90 20.45
C ALA A 261 3.62 -3.17 20.18
N ARG A 262 4.12 -2.80 19.00
CA ARG A 262 5.55 -2.94 18.66
C ARG A 262 6.45 -2.14 19.57
N ARG A 263 6.05 -0.93 20.00
CA ARG A 263 6.84 -0.10 20.94
C ARG A 263 6.90 -0.69 22.35
N CYS A 264 5.83 -1.34 22.79
CA CYS A 264 5.76 -1.92 24.14
C CYS A 264 6.37 -3.33 24.19
N LEU A 265 6.11 -4.18 23.20
CA LEU A 265 6.43 -5.60 23.25
C LEU A 265 7.79 -5.96 22.67
N ARG A 266 8.19 -5.36 21.54
CA ARG A 266 9.33 -5.85 20.72
C ARG A 266 10.61 -6.08 21.53
N ARG A 267 10.93 -5.18 22.46
CA ARG A 267 12.16 -5.22 23.26
C ARG A 267 12.27 -6.47 24.14
N HIS A 268 11.15 -6.93 24.71
CA HIS A 268 11.12 -8.08 25.60
C HIS A 268 11.49 -9.38 24.87
N PHE A 269 11.38 -9.37 23.54
CA PHE A 269 11.71 -10.51 22.70
C PHE A 269 13.10 -10.41 22.03
N GLN A 270 13.90 -9.37 22.31
CA GLN A 270 15.23 -9.20 21.68
C GLN A 270 16.38 -9.90 22.41
N GLY A 271 16.12 -10.53 23.56
CA GLY A 271 17.15 -11.12 24.42
C GLY A 271 17.85 -12.37 23.87
N SER A 272 17.15 -13.20 23.10
CA SER A 272 17.73 -14.41 22.47
C SER A 272 17.31 -14.55 21.02
N GLU A 273 18.09 -15.29 20.22
CA GLU A 273 17.78 -15.54 18.80
C GLU A 273 16.46 -16.30 18.65
N PHE A 274 16.23 -17.32 19.49
CA PHE A 274 14.96 -18.06 19.52
C PHE A 274 13.78 -17.13 19.81
N SER A 275 13.88 -16.31 20.86
CA SER A 275 12.83 -15.35 21.23
C SER A 275 12.54 -14.35 20.10
N ARG A 276 13.57 -13.87 19.41
CA ARG A 276 13.42 -12.96 18.26
C ARG A 276 12.68 -13.63 17.11
N ARG A 277 13.08 -14.85 16.73
CA ARG A 277 12.43 -15.62 15.67
C ARG A 277 10.98 -15.95 16.02
N SER A 278 10.70 -16.35 17.26
CA SER A 278 9.33 -16.60 17.72
C SER A 278 8.47 -15.34 17.63
N TYR A 279 9.00 -14.18 18.04
CA TYR A 279 8.31 -12.90 17.88
C TYR A 279 8.06 -12.54 16.41
N ASP A 280 9.04 -12.76 15.54
CA ASP A 280 8.90 -12.49 14.11
C ASP A 280 7.84 -13.41 13.48
N LEU A 281 7.79 -14.69 13.83
CA LEU A 281 6.75 -15.63 13.36
C LEU A 281 5.35 -15.25 13.88
N LEU A 282 5.24 -14.89 15.16
CA LEU A 282 3.96 -14.47 15.75
C LEU A 282 3.45 -13.17 15.13
N THR A 283 4.33 -12.19 14.96
CA THR A 283 3.96 -10.90 14.36
C THR A 283 3.69 -11.02 12.87
N PHE A 284 4.36 -11.93 12.17
CA PHE A 284 4.01 -12.31 10.80
C PHE A 284 2.57 -12.83 10.73
N ALA A 285 2.25 -13.90 11.46
CA ALA A 285 0.91 -14.50 11.43
C ALA A 285 -0.18 -13.49 11.83
N ALA A 286 0.04 -12.76 12.93
CA ALA A 286 -0.86 -11.71 13.38
C ALA A 286 -1.07 -10.62 12.31
N THR A 287 0.00 -10.19 11.63
CA THR A 287 -0.08 -9.18 10.57
C THR A 287 -0.91 -9.68 9.39
N LYS A 288 -0.73 -10.92 8.94
CA LYS A 288 -1.46 -11.47 7.78
C LYS A 288 -2.94 -11.68 8.08
N ILE A 289 -3.26 -12.17 9.26
CA ILE A 289 -4.66 -12.31 9.71
C ILE A 289 -5.31 -10.93 9.84
N THR A 290 -4.63 -9.99 10.50
CA THR A 290 -5.11 -8.61 10.69
C THR A 290 -5.34 -7.91 9.36
N LEU A 291 -4.44 -8.07 8.39
CA LEU A 291 -4.59 -7.53 7.03
C LEU A 291 -5.81 -8.13 6.33
N SER A 292 -5.95 -9.46 6.35
CA SER A 292 -7.07 -10.18 5.73
C SER A 292 -8.40 -9.75 6.32
N TYR A 293 -8.47 -9.65 7.64
CA TYR A 293 -9.63 -9.14 8.37
C TYR A 293 -9.97 -7.69 7.99
N THR A 294 -8.96 -6.81 7.93
CA THR A 294 -9.17 -5.38 7.61
C THR A 294 -9.68 -5.19 6.19
N THR A 295 -9.17 -5.97 5.25
CA THR A 295 -9.42 -5.80 3.81
C THR A 295 -10.65 -6.54 3.31
N TYR A 296 -11.26 -7.42 4.11
CA TYR A 296 -12.46 -8.15 3.71
C TYR A 296 -13.63 -7.24 3.28
N PRO A 297 -14.03 -6.20 4.04
CA PRO A 297 -15.09 -5.28 3.61
C PRO A 297 -14.75 -4.48 2.34
N PHE A 298 -13.46 -4.20 2.12
CA PHE A 298 -12.99 -3.52 0.91
C PHE A 298 -13.23 -4.38 -0.33
N VAL A 299 -12.96 -5.68 -0.26
CA VAL A 299 -13.19 -6.61 -1.36
C VAL A 299 -14.69 -6.77 -1.62
N MET A 300 -15.49 -6.86 -0.57
CA MET A 300 -16.95 -7.02 -0.71
C MET A 300 -17.67 -5.75 -1.16
N LEU A 301 -17.04 -4.57 -1.09
CA LEU A 301 -17.58 -3.22 -1.40
C LEU A 301 -18.79 -2.77 -0.56
N HIS A 302 -19.58 -3.70 -0.03
CA HIS A 302 -20.82 -3.45 0.70
C HIS A 302 -20.64 -3.55 2.22
N LEU A 303 -21.41 -2.72 2.94
CA LEU A 303 -21.40 -2.69 4.41
C LEU A 303 -21.91 -4.00 5.03
N GLY A 304 -22.99 -4.58 4.47
CA GLY A 304 -23.68 -5.74 5.03
C GLY A 304 -22.77 -6.96 5.21
N PRO A 305 -22.15 -7.49 4.13
CA PRO A 305 -21.24 -8.62 4.22
C PRO A 305 -20.02 -8.36 5.13
N GLY A 306 -19.46 -7.14 5.09
CA GLY A 306 -18.34 -6.75 5.94
C GLY A 306 -18.68 -6.76 7.43
N LEU A 307 -19.83 -6.19 7.81
CA LEU A 307 -20.29 -6.20 9.20
C LEU A 307 -20.71 -7.60 9.67
N TYR A 308 -21.34 -8.39 8.79
CA TYR A 308 -21.67 -9.77 9.07
C TYR A 308 -20.42 -10.59 9.42
N PHE A 309 -19.37 -10.45 8.60
CA PHE A 309 -18.06 -11.05 8.85
C PHE A 309 -17.47 -10.61 10.20
N TYR A 310 -17.45 -9.31 10.49
CA TYR A 310 -16.92 -8.80 11.76
C TYR A 310 -17.70 -9.27 12.97
N ARG A 311 -19.03 -9.33 12.87
CA ARG A 311 -19.91 -9.85 13.92
C ARG A 311 -19.65 -11.32 14.19
N ASN A 312 -19.45 -12.13 13.15
CA ASN A 312 -19.17 -13.56 13.32
C ASN A 312 -17.79 -13.83 13.94
N MET A 313 -16.86 -12.88 13.78
CA MET A 313 -15.60 -12.87 14.54
C MET A 313 -15.69 -12.11 15.87
N TYR A 314 -16.91 -11.77 16.32
CA TYR A 314 -17.20 -11.05 17.56
C TYR A 314 -16.45 -9.73 17.71
N PHE A 315 -16.05 -9.09 16.62
CA PHE A 315 -15.16 -7.91 16.62
C PHE A 315 -13.87 -8.12 17.42
N CYS A 316 -13.43 -9.37 17.57
CA CYS A 316 -12.33 -9.76 18.48
C CYS A 316 -11.05 -8.96 18.19
N LEU A 317 -10.68 -8.80 16.92
CA LEU A 317 -9.47 -8.03 16.55
C LEU A 317 -9.61 -6.53 16.82
N HIS A 318 -10.81 -5.94 16.73
CA HIS A 318 -11.04 -4.56 17.16
C HIS A 318 -10.83 -4.40 18.67
N PHE A 319 -11.37 -5.31 19.48
CA PHE A 319 -11.18 -5.28 20.93
C PHE A 319 -9.71 -5.49 21.32
N VAL A 320 -9.01 -6.43 20.69
CA VAL A 320 -7.56 -6.62 20.87
C VAL A 320 -6.79 -5.35 20.50
N ALA A 321 -7.15 -4.68 19.40
CA ALA A 321 -6.50 -3.45 18.99
C ALA A 321 -6.74 -2.29 19.98
N LEU A 322 -7.95 -2.16 20.51
CA LEU A 322 -8.27 -1.18 21.55
C LEU A 322 -7.49 -1.46 22.84
N GLY A 323 -7.43 -2.73 23.26
CA GLY A 323 -6.61 -3.16 24.41
C GLY A 323 -5.12 -2.84 24.22
N ALA A 324 -4.59 -3.07 23.02
CA ALA A 324 -3.20 -2.72 22.67
C ALA A 324 -2.92 -1.21 22.69
N ILE A 325 -3.94 -0.37 22.48
CA ILE A 325 -3.80 1.09 22.55
C ILE A 325 -3.91 1.59 23.99
N PHE A 326 -4.92 1.15 24.74
CA PHE A 326 -5.26 1.75 26.04
C PHE A 326 -4.68 1.01 27.26
N MET A 327 -4.56 -0.31 27.19
CA MET A 327 -4.13 -1.13 28.34
C MET A 327 -2.65 -1.46 28.27
N LEU A 328 -2.17 -1.87 27.09
CA LEU A 328 -0.79 -2.32 26.94
C LEU A 328 0.27 -1.27 27.35
N PRO A 329 0.16 0.03 27.01
CA PRO A 329 1.12 1.03 27.49
C PRO A 329 1.07 1.29 29.00
N ARG A 330 -0.03 0.96 29.68
CA ARG A 330 -0.15 1.09 31.14
C ARG A 330 0.54 -0.06 31.86
N ILE A 331 0.47 -1.26 31.28
CA ILE A 331 1.07 -2.48 31.85
C ILE A 331 2.56 -2.57 31.49
N LEU A 332 2.89 -2.33 30.21
CA LEU A 332 4.25 -2.38 29.66
C LEU A 332 4.55 -1.04 28.97
N PRO A 333 4.98 -0.02 29.72
CA PRO A 333 5.19 1.30 29.15
C PRO A 333 6.27 1.27 28.05
N PRO A 334 6.04 2.00 26.94
CA PRO A 334 7.06 2.15 25.91
C PRO A 334 8.26 2.89 26.49
N GLU A 335 9.47 2.58 26.02
CA GLU A 335 10.65 3.33 26.44
C GLU A 335 10.48 4.82 26.18
N ALA A 336 10.80 5.63 27.20
CA ALA A 336 10.96 7.06 27.00
C ALA A 336 12.00 7.25 25.89
N LYS A 337 11.67 8.06 24.87
CA LYS A 337 12.68 8.50 23.91
C LYS A 337 13.79 9.13 24.74
N LYS A 338 14.99 8.54 24.74
CA LYS A 338 16.19 9.25 25.19
C LYS A 338 16.27 10.51 24.34
N VAL A 339 15.90 11.65 24.91
CA VAL A 339 16.17 12.95 24.30
C VAL A 339 17.69 12.98 24.18
N GLN A 340 18.20 12.96 22.94
CA GLN A 340 19.63 13.20 22.68
C GLN A 340 19.95 14.55 23.30
N THR A 341 20.48 14.51 24.52
CA THR A 341 20.95 15.66 25.29
C THR A 341 22.41 15.94 24.89
N GLU A 342 22.77 15.64 23.64
CA GLU A 342 24.09 15.92 23.06
C GLU A 342 24.07 17.29 22.38
N ASN A 343 22.98 17.67 21.72
CA ASN A 343 22.89 19.00 21.06
C ASN A 343 22.74 20.18 22.04
N ILE A 344 22.37 19.96 23.31
CA ILE A 344 22.27 21.06 24.31
C ILE A 344 23.61 21.28 25.03
N LYS A 345 24.49 20.28 25.09
CA LYS A 345 25.85 20.45 25.65
C LYS A 345 26.78 21.14 24.66
N GLU A 346 26.67 20.88 23.36
CA GLU A 346 27.45 21.61 22.34
C GLU A 346 27.05 23.09 22.24
N LEU A 347 25.76 23.42 22.41
CA LEU A 347 25.29 24.81 22.42
C LEU A 347 25.67 25.60 23.69
N LYS A 348 25.99 24.92 24.81
CA LYS A 348 26.47 25.57 26.04
C LYS A 348 28.00 25.69 26.13
N ASN A 349 28.74 24.96 25.29
CA ASN A 349 30.20 25.10 25.19
C ASN A 349 30.62 26.11 24.10
N LEU A 350 29.65 26.75 23.44
CA LEU A 350 29.85 27.81 22.44
C LEU A 350 29.26 29.16 22.89
N SER A 351 28.93 29.31 24.18
CA SER A 351 28.48 30.57 24.79
C SER A 351 29.51 31.13 25.76
#